data_AF-A0AAN9DIX4-F1
#
_entry.id   AF-A0AAN9DIX4-F1
#
_cell.length_a   1.000
_cell.length_b   1.000
_cell.length_c   1.000
_cell.angle_alpha   90.00
_cell.angle_beta   90.00
_cell.angle_gamma   90.00
#
_symmetry.space_group_name_H-M   'P 1'
#
loop_
_entity.id
_entity.type
_entity.pdbx_description
1 polymer ?
#
loop_
_entity_poly.entity_id
_entity_poly.type
_entity_poly.pdbx_seq_one_letter_code
_entity_poly.pdbx_strand_id
1 'polypeptide(L)'
;MKTTLLKAVQKRFKTIENEPLFAVATLLDPRFKDRYFTGADSIKHAKDALTRELEKMEALLGRTNPEGPETVPENPHKAPRMEAQQTAAPERAA
;
A
#
# COMPACT_ATOMS: atom_id res chain seq x y z
N MET A 1 -34.93 23.68 -6.79
CA MET A 1 -34.42 22.31 -6.58
C MET A 1 -32.89 22.22 -6.51
N LYS A 2 -32.11 22.76 -7.47
CA LYS A 2 -30.63 22.70 -7.45
C LYS A 2 -30.02 23.25 -6.15
N THR A 3 -30.56 24.33 -5.62
CA THR A 3 -30.11 24.97 -4.37
C THR A 3 -30.35 24.09 -3.14
N THR A 4 -31.46 23.35 -3.11
CA THR A 4 -31.78 22.40 -2.03
C THR A 4 -30.79 21.24 -2.03
N LEU A 5 -30.45 20.71 -3.21
CA LEU A 5 -29.47 19.63 -3.33
C LEU A 5 -28.07 20.08 -2.90
N LEU A 6 -27.64 21.27 -3.35
CA LEU A 6 -26.34 21.83 -2.96
C LEU A 6 -26.22 21.99 -1.44
N LYS A 7 -27.25 22.52 -0.78
CA LYS A 7 -27.29 22.65 0.70
C LYS A 7 -27.19 21.30 1.40
N ALA A 8 -27.88 20.27 0.89
CA ALA A 8 -27.83 18.94 1.47
C ALA A 8 -26.43 18.31 1.34
N VAL A 9 -25.79 18.47 0.18
CA VAL A 9 -24.42 18.00 -0.07
C VAL A 9 -23.43 18.72 0.86
N GLN A 10 -23.46 20.04 0.92
CA GLN A 10 -22.60 20.83 1.80
C GLN A 10 -22.78 20.45 3.27
N LYS A 11 -24.02 20.20 3.72
CA LYS A 11 -24.30 19.75 5.09
C LYS A 11 -23.69 18.38 5.37
N ARG A 12 -23.83 17.43 4.44
CA ARG A 12 -23.32 16.06 4.60
C ARG A 12 -21.80 16.00 4.63
N PHE A 13 -21.14 16.80 3.80
CA PHE A 13 -19.68 16.76 3.61
C PHE A 13 -18.94 17.87 4.37
N LYS A 14 -19.63 18.61 5.25
CA LYS A 14 -19.03 19.71 6.01
C LYS A 14 -17.77 19.31 6.79
N THR A 15 -17.70 18.08 7.26
CA THR A 15 -16.61 17.57 8.11
C THR A 15 -15.73 16.54 7.39
N ILE A 16 -15.87 16.38 6.07
CA ILE A 16 -15.14 15.32 5.35
C ILE A 16 -13.64 15.52 5.38
N GLU A 17 -13.17 16.77 5.39
CA GLU A 17 -11.74 17.10 5.47
C GLU A 17 -11.11 16.73 6.83
N ASN A 18 -11.93 16.53 7.87
CA ASN A 18 -11.47 16.11 9.20
C ASN A 18 -11.41 14.59 9.34
N GLU A 19 -11.93 13.85 8.36
CA GLU A 19 -11.87 12.40 8.36
C GLU A 19 -10.48 11.98 7.84
N PRO A 20 -9.70 11.22 8.63
CA PRO A 20 -8.29 11.00 8.35
C PRO A 20 -8.05 10.20 7.05
N LEU A 21 -8.90 9.25 6.70
CA LEU A 21 -8.73 8.45 5.49
C LEU A 21 -8.86 9.32 4.22
N PHE A 22 -9.90 10.14 4.13
CA PHE A 22 -10.16 11.04 3.01
C PHE A 22 -9.13 12.17 2.97
N ALA A 23 -8.73 12.70 4.13
CA ALA A 23 -7.71 13.72 4.23
C ALA A 23 -6.35 13.21 3.71
N VAL A 24 -5.91 12.02 4.15
CA VAL A 24 -4.66 11.41 3.68
C VAL A 24 -4.74 11.03 2.21
N ALA A 25 -5.85 10.44 1.74
CA ALA A 25 -6.05 10.13 0.33
C ALA A 25 -5.97 11.38 -0.55
N THR A 26 -6.57 12.49 -0.10
CA THR A 26 -6.52 13.78 -0.80
C THR A 26 -5.10 14.33 -0.82
N LEU A 27 -4.35 14.20 0.28
CA LEU A 27 -2.97 14.68 0.38
C LEU A 27 -2.01 13.91 -0.54
N LEU A 28 -2.21 12.60 -0.68
CA LEU A 28 -1.36 11.71 -1.47
C LEU A 28 -1.67 11.78 -2.98
N ASP A 29 -2.89 12.16 -3.36
CA ASP A 29 -3.28 12.26 -4.76
C ASP A 29 -2.60 13.47 -5.42
N PRO A 30 -1.75 13.26 -6.46
CA PRO A 30 -1.05 14.34 -7.13
C PRO A 30 -1.97 15.38 -7.76
N ARG A 31 -3.21 15.01 -8.08
CA ARG A 31 -4.21 15.91 -8.68
C ARG A 31 -4.67 16.98 -7.69
N PHE A 32 -4.45 16.77 -6.39
CA PHE A 32 -5.05 17.56 -5.33
C PHE A 32 -4.08 18.45 -4.54
N LYS A 33 -2.79 18.49 -4.95
CA LYS A 33 -1.71 19.20 -4.25
C LYS A 33 -1.93 20.70 -4.00
N ASP A 34 -2.76 21.38 -4.80
CA ASP A 34 -2.91 22.86 -4.75
C ASP A 34 -4.33 23.38 -4.47
N ARG A 35 -5.34 22.50 -4.27
CA ARG A 35 -6.74 22.94 -4.51
C ARG A 35 -7.83 22.46 -3.56
N TYR A 36 -7.58 21.55 -2.61
CA TYR A 36 -8.69 20.76 -2.03
C TYR A 36 -8.85 20.79 -0.52
N PHE A 37 -7.92 21.39 0.22
CA PHE A 37 -8.16 21.68 1.63
C PHE A 37 -8.66 23.11 1.76
N THR A 38 -9.88 23.28 2.26
CA THR A 38 -10.44 24.61 2.50
C THR A 38 -9.95 25.21 3.82
N GLY A 39 -9.54 24.37 4.78
CA GLY A 39 -9.00 24.79 6.07
C GLY A 39 -7.48 24.61 6.20
N ALA A 40 -6.78 25.59 6.79
CA ALA A 40 -5.36 25.43 7.13
C ALA A 40 -5.13 24.30 8.16
N ASP A 41 -6.11 24.07 9.03
CA ASP A 41 -6.02 23.02 10.05
C ASP A 41 -6.24 21.62 9.46
N SER A 42 -7.09 21.44 8.43
CA SER A 42 -7.33 20.12 7.85
C SER A 42 -6.07 19.55 7.18
N ILE A 43 -5.24 20.41 6.56
CA ILE A 43 -3.92 20.02 6.02
C ILE A 43 -3.00 19.50 7.13
N LYS A 44 -2.96 20.19 8.27
CA LYS A 44 -2.10 19.77 9.41
C LYS A 44 -2.54 18.40 9.92
N HIS A 45 -3.84 18.24 10.17
CA HIS A 45 -4.39 16.95 10.61
C HIS A 45 -4.13 15.83 9.59
N ALA A 46 -4.20 16.12 8.28
CA ALA A 46 -3.89 15.14 7.24
C ALA A 46 -2.42 14.68 7.29
N LYS A 47 -1.49 15.63 7.46
CA LYS A 47 -0.05 15.34 7.60
C LYS A 47 0.25 14.53 8.87
N ASP A 48 -0.38 14.90 9.98
CA ASP A 48 -0.22 14.18 11.26
C ASP A 48 -0.77 12.75 11.15
N ALA A 49 -1.92 12.57 10.51
CA ALA A 49 -2.51 11.25 10.27
C ALA A 49 -1.61 10.38 9.38
N LEU A 50 -1.04 10.94 8.30
CA LEU A 50 -0.10 10.25 7.44
C LEU A 50 1.16 9.83 8.19
N THR A 51 1.72 10.73 9.02
CA THR A 51 2.93 10.46 9.81
C THR A 51 2.69 9.27 10.75
N ARG A 52 1.56 9.24 11.46
CA ARG A 52 1.21 8.11 12.35
C ARG A 52 1.08 6.78 11.62
N GLU A 53 0.49 6.77 10.42
CA GLU A 53 0.39 5.51 9.66
C GLU A 53 1.75 5.05 9.15
N LEU A 54 2.65 5.98 8.78
CA LEU A 54 4.05 5.67 8.43
C LEU A 54 4.83 5.10 9.61
N GLU A 55 4.75 5.71 10.79
CA GLU A 55 5.39 5.20 12.01
C GLU A 55 4.91 3.78 12.36
N LYS A 56 3.60 3.53 12.21
CA LYS A 56 3.01 2.21 12.43
C LYS A 56 3.51 1.19 11.40
N MET A 57 3.59 1.56 10.12
CA MET A 57 4.14 0.70 9.08
C MET A 57 5.63 0.39 9.32
N GLU A 58 6.41 1.40 9.71
CA GLU A 58 7.83 1.25 10.07
C GLU A 58 8.00 0.31 11.26
N ALA A 59 7.20 0.46 12.32
CA ALA A 59 7.24 -0.45 13.47
C ALA A 59 6.87 -1.90 13.11
N LEU A 60 5.95 -2.10 12.17
CA LEU A 60 5.60 -3.42 11.65
C LEU A 60 6.75 -4.03 10.83
N LEU A 61 7.39 -3.24 9.98
CA LEU A 61 8.54 -3.67 9.17
C LEU A 61 9.78 -3.94 10.04
N GLY A 62 10.06 -3.11 11.05
CA GLY A 62 11.18 -3.28 11.98
C GLY A 62 11.09 -4.55 12.81
N ARG A 63 9.87 -5.03 13.12
CA ARG A 63 9.67 -6.35 13.77
C ARG A 63 10.02 -7.54 12.88
N THR A 64 10.13 -7.34 11.56
CA THR A 64 10.45 -8.42 10.61
C THR A 64 11.95 -8.57 10.31
N ASN A 65 12.82 -7.76 10.93
CA ASN A 65 14.26 -8.04 10.94
C ASN A 65 14.58 -9.01 12.10
N PRO A 66 14.93 -10.28 11.83
CA PRO A 66 15.59 -11.09 12.84
C PRO A 66 17.06 -10.68 12.88
N GLU A 67 17.48 -9.94 13.90
CA GLU A 67 18.86 -10.08 14.37
C GLU A 67 18.96 -11.44 15.08
N GLY A 68 19.35 -12.47 14.34
CA GLY A 68 19.58 -13.83 14.83
C GLY A 68 20.15 -14.70 13.71
N PRO A 69 21.20 -15.51 13.97
CA PRO A 69 21.98 -16.17 12.93
C PRO A 69 21.11 -17.11 12.10
N GLU A 70 21.35 -17.15 10.79
CA GLU A 70 20.76 -18.12 9.86
C GLU A 70 20.93 -19.55 10.40
N THR A 71 19.86 -20.11 10.95
CA THR A 71 19.66 -21.55 10.96
C THR A 71 18.39 -21.81 10.20
N VAL A 72 18.53 -21.97 8.88
CA VAL A 72 17.49 -22.47 7.99
C VAL A 72 17.07 -23.84 8.52
N PRO A 73 15.83 -24.05 9.00
CA PRO A 73 15.33 -25.40 9.18
C PRO A 73 15.02 -25.94 7.78
N GLU A 74 15.81 -26.93 7.37
CA GLU A 74 15.61 -27.68 6.14
C GLU A 74 14.18 -28.25 6.09
N ASN A 75 13.41 -27.83 5.09
CA ASN A 75 12.04 -28.27 4.85
C ASN A 75 12.06 -29.71 4.28
N PRO A 76 11.34 -30.69 4.87
CA PRO A 76 11.45 -32.10 4.50
C PRO A 76 10.74 -32.47 3.18
N HIS A 77 10.22 -31.52 2.41
CA HIS A 77 9.46 -31.78 1.19
C HIS A 77 10.23 -31.56 -0.13
N LYS A 78 11.56 -31.71 -0.13
CA LYS A 78 12.33 -31.71 -1.38
C LYS A 78 12.18 -33.07 -2.08
N ALA A 79 11.07 -33.25 -2.80
CA ALA A 79 10.95 -34.36 -3.75
C ALA A 79 12.10 -34.26 -4.79
N PRO A 80 12.83 -35.35 -5.07
CA PRO A 80 13.88 -35.32 -6.09
C PRO A 80 13.29 -35.00 -7.45
N ARG A 81 13.74 -33.91 -8.06
CA ARG A 81 13.46 -33.60 -9.46
C ARG A 81 14.20 -34.63 -10.30
N MET A 82 13.51 -35.68 -10.77
CA MET A 82 14.04 -36.55 -11.82
C MET A 82 14.18 -35.71 -13.10
N GLU A 83 15.41 -35.55 -13.56
CA GLU A 83 15.67 -34.99 -14.87
C GLU A 83 15.07 -35.92 -15.93
N ALA A 84 14.17 -35.39 -16.76
CA ALA A 84 13.71 -36.07 -17.95
C ALA A 84 14.89 -36.15 -18.92
N GLN A 85 15.47 -37.35 -19.00
CA GLN A 85 16.57 -37.68 -19.90
C GLN A 85 16.10 -37.49 -21.35
N GLN A 86 16.53 -36.39 -21.97
CA GLN A 86 16.38 -36.18 -23.40
C GLN A 86 17.29 -37.18 -24.13
N THR A 87 16.74 -38.28 -24.61
CA THR A 87 17.41 -39.13 -25.58
C THR A 87 17.38 -38.43 -26.93
N ALA A 88 18.52 -37.82 -27.27
CA ALA A 88 18.80 -37.30 -28.60
C ALA A 88 18.74 -38.44 -29.63
N ALA A 89 17.92 -38.25 -30.67
CA ALA A 89 18.02 -39.04 -31.89
C ALA A 89 19.24 -38.56 -32.70
N PRO A 90 20.06 -39.44 -33.31
CA PRO A 90 21.14 -38.99 -34.18
C PRO A 90 20.60 -38.80 -35.60
N GLU A 91 20.78 -37.59 -36.15
CA GLU A 91 20.58 -37.32 -37.57
C GLU A 91 21.95 -37.25 -38.30
N ARG A 92 22.14 -38.23 -39.21
CA ARG A 92 22.87 -38.25 -40.50
C ARG A 92 24.41 -38.14 -40.60
N ALA A 93 24.98 -39.15 -41.29
CA ALA A 93 25.76 -39.09 -42.54
C ALA A 93 26.29 -40.53 -42.82
N ALA A 94 26.35 -41.14 -44.01
CA ALA A 94 26.36 -40.69 -45.39
C ALA A 94 25.72 -41.76 -46.30
#